data_AF-A0A7W2RKC1-F1
#
_entry.id   AF-A0A7W2RKC1-F1
#
_cell.length_a   1.000
_cell.length_b   1.000
_cell.length_c   1.000
_cell.angle_alpha   90.00
_cell.angle_beta   90.00
_cell.angle_gamma   90.00
#
_symmetry.space_group_name_H-M   'P 1'
#
loop_
_entity.id
_entity.type
_entity.pdbx_description
1 polymer ?
#
loop_
_entity_poly.entity_id
_entity_poly.type
_entity_poly.pdbx_seq_one_letter_code
_entity_poly.pdbx_strand_id
1 'polypeptide(L)'
;MNTVIRDWFLVSVFDASDLVERVLCGYVIYDARSHYLKDDFICTSNIIHINSSNQLITTDSGNLYQTIEKGRHSKIYLEEFELLRIGFNPLQIEALRISPVLKIH
;
A
#
# COMPACT_ATOMS: atom_id res chain seq x y z
N MET A 1 -11.21 7.80 -12.81
CA MET A 1 -11.15 6.65 -13.71
C MET A 1 -10.20 5.68 -13.05
N ASN A 2 -10.73 4.51 -12.66
CA ASN A 2 -10.33 3.85 -11.42
C ASN A 2 -9.51 2.59 -11.66
N THR A 3 -8.55 2.34 -10.78
CA THR A 3 -7.94 1.02 -10.60
C THR A 3 -8.71 0.29 -9.49
N VAL A 4 -9.13 -0.95 -9.74
CA VAL A 4 -9.80 -1.79 -8.75
C VAL A 4 -8.77 -2.72 -8.13
N ILE A 5 -8.71 -2.75 -6.79
CA ILE A 5 -7.74 -3.57 -6.06
C ILE A 5 -8.40 -4.47 -5.01
N ARG A 6 -7.76 -5.62 -4.74
CA ARG A 6 -8.08 -6.58 -3.68
C ARG A 6 -6.90 -6.79 -2.73
N ASP A 7 -7.16 -7.49 -1.64
CA ASP A 7 -6.19 -7.89 -0.62
C ASP A 7 -5.31 -6.71 -0.20
N TRP A 8 -5.98 -5.59 0.05
CA TRP A 8 -5.34 -4.29 0.15
C TRP A 8 -5.01 -3.90 1.60
N PHE A 9 -4.01 -3.03 1.70
CA PHE A 9 -3.45 -2.50 2.93
C PHE A 9 -3.46 -0.98 2.90
N LEU A 10 -3.99 -0.37 3.96
CA LEU A 10 -3.70 1.02 4.31
C LEU A 10 -2.43 1.02 5.16
N VAL A 11 -1.34 1.50 4.57
CA VAL A 11 -0.03 1.49 5.20
C VAL A 11 0.30 2.89 5.71
N SER A 12 0.51 2.99 7.01
CA SER A 12 1.07 4.19 7.63
C SER A 12 2.59 4.06 7.68
N VAL A 13 3.30 5.02 7.08
CA VAL A 13 4.76 5.06 7.04
C VAL A 13 5.26 6.05 8.07
N PHE A 14 6.14 5.59 8.97
CA PHE A 14 6.68 6.39 10.05
C PHE A 14 8.18 6.63 9.87
N ASP A 15 8.62 7.86 10.13
CA ASP A 15 10.03 8.18 10.37
C ASP A 15 10.20 8.40 11.88
N ALA A 16 10.92 7.49 12.53
CA ALA A 16 10.93 7.31 13.98
C ALA A 16 9.52 7.23 14.60
N SER A 17 8.98 8.35 15.09
CA SER A 17 7.64 8.45 15.69
C SER A 17 6.66 9.30 14.88
N ASP A 18 7.14 10.00 13.86
CA ASP A 18 6.34 10.92 13.06
C ASP A 18 5.71 10.18 11.88
N LEU A 19 4.40 10.36 11.72
CA LEU A 19 3.70 9.83 10.55
C LEU A 19 4.05 10.69 9.33
N VAL A 20 4.76 10.12 8.37
CA VAL A 20 5.21 10.83 7.17
C VAL A 20 4.16 10.75 6.07
N GLU A 21 3.63 9.55 5.82
CA GLU A 21 2.68 9.33 4.73
C GLU A 21 1.74 8.16 5.01
N ARG A 22 0.64 8.13 4.26
CA ARG A 22 -0.31 7.02 4.22
C ARG A 22 -0.46 6.58 2.78
N VAL A 23 -0.11 5.35 2.48
CA VAL A 23 -0.21 4.79 1.13
C VAL A 23 -1.18 3.63 1.10
N LEU A 24 -1.73 3.36 -0.09
CA LEU A 24 -2.54 2.18 -0.36
C LEU A 24 -1.65 1.20 -1.10
N CYS A 25 -1.58 -0.04 -0.65
CA CYS A 25 -0.98 -1.11 -1.45
C CYS A 25 -1.95 -2.28 -1.60
N GLY A 26 -1.86 -3.06 -2.67
CA GLY A 26 -2.75 -4.20 -2.91
C GLY A 26 -2.56 -4.79 -4.30
N TYR A 27 -3.41 -5.75 -4.66
CA TYR A 27 -3.33 -6.45 -5.94
C TYR A 27 -4.37 -5.95 -6.92
N VAL A 28 -3.95 -5.66 -8.14
CA VAL A 28 -4.82 -5.15 -9.20
C VAL A 28 -5.78 -6.23 -9.69
N ILE A 29 -7.07 -5.93 -9.69
CA ILE A 29 -8.09 -6.74 -10.38
C ILE A 29 -8.29 -6.22 -11.79
N TYR A 30 -8.39 -4.91 -11.92
CA TYR A 30 -8.72 -4.24 -13.15
C TYR A 30 -8.16 -2.83 -13.13
N ASP A 31 -7.53 -2.42 -14.22
CA ASP A 31 -7.09 -1.04 -14.39
C ASP A 31 -7.61 -0.47 -15.70
N ALA A 32 -8.48 0.54 -15.61
CA ALA A 32 -9.09 1.16 -16.79
C ALA A 32 -8.08 1.91 -17.67
N ARG A 33 -6.90 2.26 -17.14
CA ARG A 33 -5.86 3.01 -17.84
C ARG A 33 -4.74 2.13 -18.41
N SER A 34 -4.77 0.82 -18.16
CA SER A 34 -3.73 -0.12 -18.57
C SER A 34 -2.32 0.27 -18.11
N HIS A 35 -2.21 0.97 -17.00
CA HIS A 35 -0.92 1.21 -16.32
C HIS A 35 -0.42 -0.04 -15.61
N TYR A 36 -1.35 -0.89 -15.18
CA TYR A 36 -1.07 -2.10 -14.42
C TYR A 36 -1.70 -3.33 -15.07
N LEU A 37 -1.03 -4.46 -14.92
CA LEU A 37 -1.57 -5.76 -15.28
C LEU A 37 -2.40 -6.32 -14.12
N LYS A 38 -3.28 -7.25 -14.45
CA LYS A 38 -4.02 -8.01 -13.44
C LYS A 38 -3.03 -8.78 -12.57
N ASP A 39 -3.31 -8.79 -11.27
CA ASP A 39 -2.52 -9.43 -10.20
C ASP A 39 -1.16 -8.77 -9.91
N ASP A 40 -0.85 -7.62 -10.51
CA ASP A 40 0.26 -6.78 -10.07
C ASP A 40 0.05 -6.31 -8.63
N PHE A 41 1.08 -6.47 -7.79
CA PHE A 41 1.12 -5.80 -6.49
C PHE A 41 1.58 -4.36 -6.70
N ILE A 42 0.74 -3.41 -6.34
CA ILE A 42 1.03 -1.98 -6.48
C ILE A 42 1.05 -1.32 -5.12
N CYS A 43 1.85 -0.27 -5.00
CA CYS A 43 1.70 0.69 -3.92
C CYS A 43 1.57 2.09 -4.48
N THR A 44 0.65 2.86 -3.91
CA THR A 44 0.30 4.19 -4.40
C THR A 44 1.17 5.27 -3.81
N SER A 45 1.04 6.48 -4.34
CA SER A 45 1.46 7.69 -3.64
C SER A 45 0.54 8.01 -2.45
N ASN A 46 0.82 9.12 -1.75
CA ASN A 46 0.15 9.48 -0.51
C ASN A 46 -1.38 9.65 -0.71
N ILE A 47 -2.15 9.16 0.24
CA ILE A 47 -3.60 9.23 0.26
C ILE A 47 -4.03 10.60 0.77
N ILE A 48 -4.86 11.29 -0.01
CA ILE A 48 -5.43 12.60 0.36
C ILE A 48 -6.90 12.51 0.76
N HIS A 49 -7.61 11.46 0.32
CA HIS A 49 -9.03 11.31 0.63
C HIS A 49 -9.47 9.85 0.61
N ILE A 50 -10.30 9.47 1.59
CA ILE A 50 -10.94 8.15 1.67
C ILE A 50 -12.44 8.36 1.75
N ASN A 51 -13.17 7.88 0.75
CA ASN A 51 -14.63 7.84 0.76
C ASN A 51 -15.12 6.45 1.16
N SER A 52 -15.46 6.28 2.44
CA SER A 52 -15.91 5.00 2.97
C SER A 52 -17.28 4.56 2.44
N SER A 53 -18.10 5.47 1.91
CA SER A 53 -19.45 5.13 1.43
C SER A 53 -19.45 4.34 0.12
N ASN A 54 -18.41 4.51 -0.69
CA ASN A 54 -18.24 3.82 -1.98
C ASN A 54 -16.87 3.16 -2.14
N GLN A 55 -16.10 3.03 -1.05
CA GLN A 55 -14.81 2.35 -1.01
C GLN A 55 -13.78 2.92 -2.01
N LEU A 56 -13.84 4.23 -2.25
CA LEU A 56 -12.91 4.94 -3.13
C LEU A 56 -11.83 5.68 -2.33
N ILE A 57 -10.60 5.55 -2.79
CA ILE A 57 -9.42 6.21 -2.22
C ILE A 57 -8.80 7.08 -3.31
N THR A 58 -8.52 8.34 -2.96
CA THR A 58 -7.86 9.31 -3.85
C THR A 58 -6.46 9.59 -3.35
N THR A 59 -5.50 9.57 -4.26
CA THR A 59 -4.09 9.88 -3.97
C THR A 59 -3.74 11.30 -4.43
N ASP A 60 -2.65 11.83 -3.88
CA ASP A 60 -2.09 13.14 -4.24
C ASP A 60 -1.72 13.26 -5.74
N SER A 61 -1.39 12.15 -6.39
CA SER A 61 -1.16 12.06 -7.83
C SER A 61 -2.45 12.15 -8.66
N GLY A 62 -3.61 12.29 -8.01
CA GLY A 62 -4.93 12.37 -8.65
C GLY A 62 -5.48 11.03 -9.13
N ASN A 63 -4.89 9.91 -8.73
CA ASN A 63 -5.39 8.58 -9.08
C ASN A 63 -6.50 8.16 -8.11
N LEU A 64 -7.42 7.34 -8.62
CA LEU A 64 -8.58 6.83 -7.88
C LEU A 64 -8.50 5.31 -7.81
N TYR A 65 -8.55 4.79 -6.60
CA TYR A 65 -8.49 3.37 -6.32
C TYR A 65 -9.80 2.93 -5.69
N GLN A 66 -10.46 1.97 -6.32
CA GLN A 66 -11.61 1.31 -5.76
C GLN A 66 -11.15 0.05 -5.06
N THR A 67 -11.39 0.01 -3.76
CA THR A 67 -11.12 -1.17 -2.96
C THR A 67 -12.32 -2.09 -3.00
N ILE A 68 -12.09 -3.39 -3.19
CA ILE A 68 -13.10 -4.40 -2.89
C ILE A 68 -12.77 -5.03 -1.55
N GLU A 69 -13.80 -5.47 -0.82
CA GLU A 69 -13.66 -6.11 0.49
C GLU A 69 -13.07 -5.24 1.63
N LYS A 70 -12.95 -5.85 2.82
CA LYS A 70 -12.30 -5.19 3.96
C LYS A 70 -10.79 -5.33 3.85
N GLY A 71 -10.10 -4.20 3.80
CA GLY A 71 -8.64 -4.15 3.84
C GLY A 71 -8.08 -4.27 5.26
N ARG A 72 -6.75 -4.21 5.32
CA ARG A 72 -5.97 -4.27 6.57
C ARG A 72 -5.24 -2.96 6.80
N HIS A 73 -4.97 -2.65 8.06
CA HIS A 73 -4.08 -1.56 8.42
C HIS A 73 -2.72 -2.12 8.79
N SER A 74 -1.66 -1.51 8.27
CA SER A 74 -0.29 -1.91 8.58
C SER A 74 0.58 -0.68 8.85
N LYS A 75 1.69 -0.91 9.55
CA LYS A 75 2.67 0.12 9.86
C LYS A 75 4.05 -0.35 9.42
N ILE A 76 4.76 0.52 8.71
CA ILE A 76 6.15 0.31 8.34
C ILE A 76 6.97 1.54 8.69
N TYR A 77 8.28 1.37 8.73
CA TYR A 77 9.23 2.46 8.88
C TYR A 77 9.65 3.02 7.51
N LEU A 78 10.06 4.28 7.47
CA LEU A 78 10.50 4.95 6.25
C LEU A 78 11.66 4.20 5.58
N GLU A 79 12.58 3.64 6.36
CA GLU A 79 13.69 2.82 5.88
C GLU A 79 13.23 1.54 5.15
N GLU A 80 12.02 1.06 5.46
CA GLU A 80 11.43 -0.14 4.86
C GLU A 80 10.57 0.19 3.62
N PHE A 81 10.34 1.46 3.31
CA PHE A 81 9.41 1.88 2.27
C PHE A 81 9.79 1.36 0.88
N GLU A 82 11.09 1.30 0.58
CA GLU A 82 11.58 0.74 -0.69
C GLU A 82 11.22 -0.76 -0.86
N LEU A 83 11.00 -1.51 0.22
CA LEU A 83 10.53 -2.90 0.13
C LEU A 83 9.13 -3.00 -0.49
N LEU A 84 8.24 -2.05 -0.19
CA LEU A 84 6.93 -1.98 -0.83
C LEU A 84 7.06 -1.75 -2.34
N ARG A 85 7.99 -0.88 -2.75
CA ARG A 85 8.20 -0.51 -4.16
C ARG A 85 8.74 -1.66 -5.01
N ILE A 86 9.48 -2.58 -4.40
CA ILE A 86 9.98 -3.79 -5.07
C ILE A 86 9.03 -5.01 -4.93
N GLY A 87 7.84 -4.81 -4.36
CA GLY A 87 6.77 -5.81 -4.38
C GLY A 87 6.57 -6.62 -3.08
N PHE A 88 7.27 -6.29 -1.99
CA PHE A 88 6.99 -6.93 -0.70
C PHE A 88 5.70 -6.34 -0.12
N ASN A 89 4.78 -7.19 0.31
CA ASN A 89 3.61 -6.73 1.03
C ASN A 89 3.94 -6.44 2.51
N PRO A 90 3.10 -5.67 3.23
CA PRO A 90 3.38 -5.30 4.61
C PRO A 90 3.58 -6.47 5.58
N LEU A 91 2.92 -7.61 5.35
CA LEU A 91 3.10 -8.80 6.20
C LEU A 91 4.47 -9.45 6.00
N GLN A 92 4.98 -9.43 4.77
CA GLN A 92 6.34 -9.89 4.48
C GLN A 92 7.38 -8.95 5.11
N ILE A 93 7.17 -7.63 5.05
CA ILE A 93 8.05 -6.65 5.70
C ILE A 93 8.07 -6.87 7.21
N GLU A 94 6.91 -7.05 7.84
CA GLU A 94 6.81 -7.36 9.27
C GLU A 94 7.56 -8.65 9.62
N ALA A 95 7.44 -9.70 8.81
CA ALA A 95 8.17 -10.94 9.00
C ALA A 95 9.70 -10.76 8.90
N LEU A 96 10.18 -9.93 7.97
CA LEU A 96 11.61 -9.60 7.84
C LEU A 96 12.14 -8.90 9.09
N ARG A 97 11.37 -7.98 9.67
CA ARG A 97 11.74 -7.24 10.89
C ARG A 97 11.90 -8.15 12.11
N ILE A 98 11.01 -9.14 12.23
CA ILE A 98 11.01 -10.09 13.35
C ILE A 98 12.09 -11.17 13.14
N SER A 99 12.55 -11.39 11.90
CA SER A 99 13.52 -12.43 11.58
C SER A 99 14.87 -12.20 12.29
N PRO A 100 15.31 -13.15 13.14
CA PRO A 100 16.59 -13.05 13.83
C PRO A 100 17.78 -13.21 12.88
N VAL A 101 17.56 -13.76 11.68
CA VAL A 101 18.60 -14.08 10.69
C VAL A 101 19.09 -12.84 9.93
N LEU A 102 18.27 -11.78 9.86
CA LEU A 102 18.56 -10.58 9.07
C LEU A 102 19.09 -9.40 9.91
N LYS A 103 19.27 -9.60 11.23
CA LYS A 103 19.99 -8.63 12.06
C LYS A 103 21.49 -8.76 11.79
N ILE A 104 22.00 -8.04 10.79
CA ILE A 104 23.45 -7.87 10.62
C ILE A 104 23.92 -7.06 11.82
N HIS A 105 24.81 -7.66 12.62
CA HIS A 105 25.45 -7.04 13.78
C HIS A 105 26.64 -6.19 13.33
#